data_AF-A0AAC8VX19-F1
#
_entry.id   AF-A0AAC8VX19-F1
#
_cell.length_a   1.000
_cell.length_b   1.000
_cell.length_c   1.000
_cell.angle_alpha   90.00
_cell.angle_beta   90.00
_cell.angle_gamma   90.00
#
_symmetry.space_group_name_H-M   'P 1'
#
loop_
_entity.id
_entity.type
_entity.pdbx_description
1 polymer ?
#
loop_
_entity_poly.entity_id
_entity_poly.type
_entity_poly.pdbx_seq_one_letter_code
_entity_poly.pdbx_strand_id
1 'polypeptide(L)'
;MPNLEATDWRVCHAARFDSPGEVRRIQFRLGERLVILAVGEVPVVCDIIAPGVYTVDIPAHYPRASFPVLVVAVPSIVAYLLAHGGPTKALPAVPLADPHTGGARR
;
A
#
# COMPACT_ATOMS: atom_id res chain seq x y z
N MET A 1 3.78 -21.39 -5.06
CA MET A 1 3.81 -19.93 -5.22
C MET A 1 2.61 -19.38 -4.46
N PRO A 2 2.78 -18.56 -3.41
CA PRO A 2 1.65 -17.99 -2.69
C PRO A 2 0.92 -17.08 -3.69
N ASN A 3 -0.34 -17.41 -3.96
CA ASN A 3 -1.13 -16.71 -4.96
C ASN A 3 -1.52 -15.34 -4.38
N LEU A 4 -1.28 -14.27 -5.14
CA LEU A 4 -1.62 -12.91 -4.75
C LEU A 4 -3.13 -12.76 -4.47
N GLU A 5 -3.94 -13.59 -5.14
CA GLU A 5 -5.39 -13.75 -4.92
C GLU A 5 -5.76 -14.39 -3.57
N ALA A 6 -4.83 -15.09 -2.92
CA ALA A 6 -5.04 -15.69 -1.59
C ALA A 6 -4.68 -14.73 -0.45
N THR A 7 -4.19 -13.52 -0.76
CA THR A 7 -3.99 -12.48 0.26
C THR A 7 -5.35 -12.02 0.74
N ASP A 8 -5.67 -12.24 2.02
CA ASP A 8 -6.84 -11.62 2.63
C ASP A 8 -6.59 -10.12 2.79
N TRP A 9 -6.92 -9.35 1.76
CA TRP A 9 -6.77 -7.91 1.76
C TRP A 9 -7.59 -7.23 2.88
N ARG A 10 -8.57 -7.91 3.48
CA ARG A 10 -9.38 -7.34 4.57
C ARG A 10 -8.59 -7.08 5.84
N VAL A 11 -7.50 -7.79 6.06
CA VAL A 11 -6.64 -7.58 7.23
C VAL A 11 -5.60 -6.49 7.02
N CYS A 12 -5.43 -6.06 5.76
CA CYS A 12 -4.47 -5.04 5.36
C CYS A 12 -5.07 -3.64 5.52
N HIS A 13 -4.21 -2.65 5.79
CA HIS A 13 -4.61 -1.24 5.77
C HIS A 13 -4.15 -0.63 4.46
N ALA A 14 -5.04 0.02 3.74
CA ALA A 14 -4.69 0.71 2.52
C ALA A 14 -5.16 2.16 2.50
N ALA A 15 -4.39 3.00 1.82
CA ALA A 15 -4.75 4.35 1.45
C ALA A 15 -4.68 4.47 -0.07
N ARG A 16 -5.79 4.89 -0.68
CA ARG A 16 -5.86 5.18 -2.11
C ARG A 16 -5.66 6.68 -2.33
N PHE A 17 -4.91 6.99 -3.37
CA PHE A 17 -4.61 8.33 -3.83
C PHE A 17 -5.07 8.41 -5.28
N ASP A 18 -5.98 9.34 -5.58
CA ASP A 18 -6.52 9.51 -6.93
C ASP A 18 -5.88 10.70 -7.64
N SER A 19 -5.19 11.58 -6.91
CA SER A 19 -4.52 12.76 -7.46
C SER A 19 -3.16 13.08 -6.82
N PRO A 20 -2.25 13.74 -7.57
CA PRO A 20 -1.01 14.26 -7.00
C PRO A 20 -1.31 15.38 -5.99
N GLY A 21 -0.70 15.29 -4.81
CA GLY A 21 -0.90 16.23 -3.71
C GLY A 21 -1.83 15.73 -2.61
N GLU A 22 -2.47 14.57 -2.80
CA GLU A 22 -3.18 13.92 -1.72
C GLU A 22 -2.20 13.43 -0.65
N VAL A 23 -2.50 13.78 0.59
CA VAL A 23 -1.81 13.28 1.77
C VAL A 23 -2.77 12.40 2.54
N ARG A 24 -2.38 11.17 2.82
CA ARG A 24 -3.19 10.21 3.58
C ARG A 24 -2.39 9.65 4.75
N ARG A 25 -3.11 9.13 5.74
CA ARG A 25 -2.53 8.42 6.87
C ARG A 25 -2.75 6.93 6.69
N ILE A 26 -1.75 6.12 7.03
CA ILE A 26 -1.82 4.67 7.00
C ILE A 26 -1.28 4.10 8.30
N GLN A 27 -2.02 3.16 8.90
CA GLN A 27 -1.54 2.42 10.05
C GLN A 27 -0.63 1.28 9.59
N PHE A 28 0.48 1.13 10.31
CA PHE A 28 1.49 0.11 10.12
C PHE A 28 1.69 -0.68 11.41
N ARG A 29 1.66 -2.00 11.31
CA ARG A 29 1.83 -2.93 12.42
C ARG A 29 3.17 -3.65 12.33
N LEU A 30 3.59 -4.24 13.45
CA LEU A 30 4.84 -5.00 13.49
C LEU A 30 4.77 -6.19 12.51
N GLY A 31 5.80 -6.34 11.68
CA GLY A 31 5.89 -7.42 10.69
C GLY A 31 5.26 -7.11 9.32
N GLU A 32 4.58 -5.97 9.19
CA GLU A 32 4.11 -5.46 7.90
C GLU A 32 5.26 -4.79 7.13
N ARG A 33 5.02 -4.51 5.85
CA ARG A 33 5.82 -3.65 4.95
C ARG A 33 4.84 -2.78 4.18
N LEU A 34 5.23 -1.52 3.96
CA LEU A 34 4.43 -0.61 3.17
C LEU A 34 4.77 -0.83 1.70
N VAL A 35 3.76 -1.05 0.88
CA VAL A 35 3.90 -1.30 -0.55
C VAL A 35 3.09 -0.27 -1.31
N ILE A 36 3.73 0.35 -2.30
CA ILE A 36 3.11 1.28 -3.23
C ILE A 36 2.81 0.51 -4.52
N LEU A 37 1.53 0.52 -4.91
CA LEU A 37 1.01 -0.13 -6.10
C LEU A 37 0.47 0.94 -7.06
N ALA A 38 0.93 0.92 -8.29
CA ALA A 38 0.38 1.71 -9.40
C ALA A 38 0.30 0.82 -10.64
N VAL A 39 -0.78 0.95 -11.41
CA VAL A 39 -1.02 0.06 -12.56
C VAL A 39 0.06 0.29 -13.62
N GLY A 40 0.66 -0.81 -14.10
CA GLY A 40 1.77 -0.78 -15.05
C GLY A 40 3.15 -0.60 -14.42
N GLU A 41 3.21 -0.28 -13.13
CA GLU A 41 4.46 -0.10 -12.38
C GLU A 41 4.81 -1.32 -11.52
N VAL A 42 6.10 -1.55 -11.32
CA VAL A 42 6.58 -2.56 -10.37
C VAL A 42 6.30 -2.08 -8.94
N PRO A 43 5.70 -2.91 -8.08
CA PRO A 43 5.45 -2.56 -6.68
C PRO A 43 6.71 -2.08 -5.96
N VAL A 44 6.61 -0.95 -5.26
CA VAL A 44 7.72 -0.43 -4.44
C VAL A 44 7.48 -0.75 -2.99
N VAL A 45 8.47 -1.40 -2.37
CA VAL A 45 8.45 -1.72 -0.95
C VAL A 45 9.23 -0.65 -0.19
N CYS A 46 8.60 -0.07 0.82
CA CYS A 46 9.21 0.91 1.71
C CYS A 46 9.63 0.25 3.03
N ASP A 47 10.85 0.55 3.46
CA ASP A 47 11.42 0.04 4.71
C ASP A 47 11.04 0.98 5.86
N ILE A 48 9.93 0.65 6.53
CA ILE A 48 9.49 1.35 7.74
C ILE A 48 10.09 0.67 8.97
N ILE A 49 10.73 1.47 9.82
CA ILE A 49 11.56 0.99 10.93
C ILE A 49 10.71 0.59 12.16
N ALA A 50 9.51 1.17 12.32
CA ALA A 50 8.67 0.95 13.51
C ALA A 50 7.17 0.86 13.18
N PRO A 51 6.36 0.14 13.98
CA PRO A 51 4.90 0.22 13.92
C PRO A 51 4.39 1.62 14.32
N GLY A 52 3.31 2.09 13.69
CA GLY A 52 2.76 3.42 13.95
C GLY A 52 1.79 3.89 12.86
N VAL A 53 1.30 5.13 12.99
CA VAL A 53 0.51 5.78 11.94
C VAL A 53 1.40 6.74 11.18
N TYR A 54 1.55 6.51 9.87
CA TYR A 54 2.42 7.29 9.01
C TYR A 54 1.61 8.18 8.07
N THR A 55 2.07 9.42 7.93
CA THR A 55 1.59 10.33 6.88
C THR A 55 2.35 9.99 5.60
N VAL A 56 1.62 9.70 4.53
CA VAL A 56 2.18 9.34 3.23
C VAL A 56 1.87 10.44 2.23
N ASP A 57 2.93 10.97 1.64
CA ASP A 57 2.93 11.93 0.54
C ASP A 57 3.52 11.24 -0.70
N ILE A 58 2.64 10.77 -1.59
CA ILE A 58 3.03 10.01 -2.79
C ILE A 58 3.92 10.83 -3.73
N PRO A 59 3.57 12.09 -4.12
CA PRO A 59 4.41 12.91 -5.01
C PRO A 59 5.89 13.01 -4.60
N ALA A 60 6.17 13.09 -3.30
CA ALA A 60 7.54 13.20 -2.78
C ALA A 60 8.38 11.92 -3.01
N HIS A 61 7.73 10.75 -3.02
CA HIS A 61 8.41 9.45 -3.09
C HIS A 61 8.20 8.71 -4.42
N TYR A 62 7.24 9.14 -5.23
CA TYR A 62 6.85 8.49 -6.48
C TYR A 62 6.39 9.52 -7.53
N PRO A 63 7.27 10.42 -7.99
CA PRO A 63 6.90 11.57 -8.84
C PRO A 63 6.42 11.20 -10.25
N ARG A 64 6.62 9.94 -10.68
CA ARG A 64 6.19 9.42 -11.99
C ARG A 64 4.97 8.50 -11.91
N ALA A 65 4.34 8.38 -10.74
CA ALA A 65 3.21 7.49 -10.55
C ALA A 65 2.07 7.82 -11.51
N SER A 66 1.55 6.79 -12.20
CA SER A 66 0.25 6.90 -12.85
C SER A 66 -0.84 6.69 -11.81
N PHE A 67 -1.58 7.76 -11.49
CA PHE A 67 -2.73 7.68 -10.59
C PHE A 67 -3.86 6.87 -11.25
N PRO A 68 -4.65 6.10 -10.48
CA PRO A 68 -4.64 5.99 -9.02
C PRO A 68 -3.48 5.16 -8.46
N VAL A 69 -3.00 5.56 -7.26
CA VAL A 69 -1.98 4.84 -6.50
C VAL A 69 -2.61 4.24 -5.25
N LEU A 70 -2.27 2.99 -4.93
CA LEU A 70 -2.66 2.33 -3.69
C LEU A 70 -1.44 2.08 -2.83
N VAL A 71 -1.44 2.63 -1.63
CA VAL A 71 -0.45 2.33 -0.61
C VAL A 71 -1.07 1.35 0.35
N VAL A 72 -0.42 0.22 0.59
CA VAL A 72 -0.96 -0.85 1.43
C VAL A 72 0.10 -1.37 2.40
N ALA A 73 -0.28 -1.51 3.66
CA ALA A 73 0.49 -2.22 4.67
C ALA A 73 0.13 -3.71 4.60
N VAL A 74 1.10 -4.55 4.24
CA VAL A 74 0.92 -6.01 4.08
C VAL A 74 2.00 -6.76 4.85
N PRO A 75 1.79 -8.04 5.22
CA PRO A 75 2.85 -8.86 5.79
C PRO A 75 4.10 -8.91 4.91
N SER A 76 5.29 -8.96 5.53
CA SER A 76 6.58 -8.92 4.80
C SER A 76 6.70 -9.95 3.67
N ILE A 77 6.14 -11.16 3.85
CA ILE A 77 6.14 -12.19 2.81
C ILE A 77 5.29 -11.80 1.60
N VAL A 78 4.17 -11.11 1.81
CA VAL A 78 3.30 -10.62 0.73
C VAL A 78 4.00 -9.49 -0.02
N ALA A 79 4.65 -8.57 0.70
CA ALA A 79 5.44 -7.51 0.08
C ALA A 79 6.57 -8.06 -0.79
N TYR A 80 7.27 -9.10 -0.32
CA TYR A 80 8.29 -9.78 -1.11
C TYR A 80 7.71 -10.35 -2.42
N LEU A 81 6.58 -11.05 -2.36
CA LEU A 81 5.94 -11.62 -3.54
C LEU A 81 5.45 -10.56 -4.51
N LEU A 82 4.90 -9.45 -4.02
CA LEU A 82 4.47 -8.31 -4.83
C LEU A 82 5.65 -7.72 -5.61
N ALA A 83 6.77 -7.45 -4.93
CA ALA A 83 7.95 -6.87 -5.57
C ALA A 83 8.57 -7.78 -6.65
N HIS A 84 8.47 -9.10 -6.48
CA HIS A 84 9.02 -10.08 -7.43
C HIS A 84 7.99 -10.61 -8.44
N GLY A 85 6.72 -10.20 -8.32
CA GLY A 85 5.62 -10.63 -9.18
C GLY A 85 5.53 -9.88 -10.51
N GLY A 86 6.37 -8.86 -10.71
CA GLY A 86 6.36 -8.00 -11.89
C GLY A 86 5.38 -6.81 -11.78
N PRO A 87 5.06 -6.15 -12.90
CA PRO A 87 4.21 -4.96 -12.89
C PRO A 87 2.79 -5.23 -12.35
N THR A 88 2.26 -4.28 -11.59
CA THR A 88 0.91 -4.32 -11.05
C THR A 88 -0.10 -4.27 -12.20
N LYS A 89 -0.86 -5.35 -12.41
CA LYS A 89 -1.86 -5.41 -13.48
C LYS A 89 -3.14 -4.66 -13.14
N ALA A 90 -3.55 -4.70 -11.88
CA ALA A 90 -4.74 -4.05 -11.36
C ALA A 90 -4.54 -3.74 -9.87
N LEU A 91 -5.19 -2.69 -9.38
CA LEU A 91 -5.19 -2.39 -7.96
C LEU A 91 -6.15 -3.33 -7.22
N PRO A 92 -5.71 -3.97 -6.13
CA PRO A 92 -6.58 -4.83 -5.34
C PRO A 92 -7.68 -4.02 -4.66
N ALA A 93 -8.84 -4.65 -4.48
CA ALA A 93 -9.92 -4.09 -3.66
C ALA A 93 -9.58 -4.32 -2.18
N VAL A 94 -9.08 -3.28 -1.52
CA VAL A 94 -8.65 -3.31 -0.11
C VAL A 94 -9.53 -2.37 0.71
N PRO A 95 -9.93 -2.72 1.95
CA PRO A 95 -10.60 -1.76 2.82
C PRO A 95 -9.75 -0.53 3.03
N LEU A 96 -10.32 0.64 2.76
CA LEU A 96 -9.61 1.89 2.93
C LEU A 96 -9.55 2.26 4.41
N ALA A 97 -8.37 2.66 4.85
CA ALA A 97 -8.17 3.25 6.17
C ALA A 97 -8.97 4.56 6.27
N ASP A 98 -9.59 4.77 7.42
CA ASP A 98 -10.19 6.02 7.83
C ASP A 98 -9.13 7.13 7.76
N PRO A 99 -9.38 8.21 7.01
CA PRO A 99 -8.38 9.24 6.74
C PRO A 99 -7.97 10.04 7.98
N HIS A 100 -8.75 10.02 9.07
CA HIS A 100 -8.45 10.75 10.30
C HIS A 100 -7.61 9.92 11.28
N THR A 101 -7.89 8.63 11.36
CA THR A 101 -7.31 7.71 12.36
C THR A 101 -6.30 6.72 11.78
N GLY A 102 -6.29 6.52 10.46
CA GLY A 102 -5.46 5.52 9.79
C GLY A 102 -5.92 4.06 10.01
N GLY A 103 -7.02 3.83 10.75
CA GLY A 103 -7.59 2.51 11.01
C GLY A 103 -8.74 2.18 10.06
N ALA A 104 -9.07 0.91 9.84
CA ALA A 104 -10.12 0.51 8.89
C ALA A 104 -11.47 1.21 9.15
N ARG A 105 -12.07 1.81 8.11
CA ARG A 105 -13.43 2.36 8.19
C ARG A 105 -14.41 1.20 8.32
N ARG A 106 -15.11 1.12 9.47
CA ARG A 106 -16.14 0.11 9.76
C ARG A 106 -17.29 0.17 8.77
#